data_AF-A0SZ21-F1
#
_entry.id   AF-A0SZ21-F1
#
_cell.length_a   1.000
_cell.length_b   1.000
_cell.length_c   1.000
_cell.angle_alpha   90.00
_cell.angle_beta   90.00
_cell.angle_gamma   90.00
#
_symmetry.space_group_name_H-M   'P 1'
#
loop_
_entity.id
_entity.type
_entity.pdbx_description
1 polymer ?
#
loop_
_entity_poly.entity_id
_entity_poly.type
_entity_poly.pdbx_seq_one_letter_code
_entity_poly.pdbx_strand_id
1 'polypeptide(L)'
;MSIQVAPPLLPMKWSSAYISYWTPMQEDDQVTSGYCWFDYARNICRIDGLFNPWPEKEHGHLLWMSEIGDARREQSRKQKVAYARQAGATGEQLQGTALADEVTPFHELFLPQAVLLDGSARHDGRHTVLGQEADAWVMERAGKPPSVFYLEAGGNRLLRMVTGNDPQHLSVRDFPNLFVGDIPDSVFTSCNT
;
A
#
# COMPACT_ATOMS: atom_id res chain seq x y z
N MET A 1 -7.80 -34.73 -9.37
CA MET A 1 -6.48 -34.09 -9.48
C MET A 1 -6.71 -32.59 -9.56
N SER A 2 -6.34 -31.83 -8.53
CA SER A 2 -6.38 -30.38 -8.60
C SER A 2 -5.29 -29.91 -9.56
N ILE A 3 -5.65 -29.10 -10.54
CA ILE A 3 -4.66 -28.41 -11.39
C ILE A 3 -3.97 -27.41 -10.47
N GLN A 4 -2.71 -27.65 -10.13
CA GLN A 4 -1.93 -26.71 -9.33
C GLN A 4 -1.57 -25.52 -10.21
N VAL A 5 -2.28 -24.41 -10.04
CA VAL A 5 -2.01 -23.16 -10.74
C VAL A 5 -0.86 -22.45 -10.02
N ALA A 6 0.21 -22.17 -10.75
CA ALA A 6 1.34 -21.41 -10.20
C ALA A 6 0.91 -19.95 -9.95
N PRO A 7 1.32 -19.32 -8.82
CA PRO A 7 1.03 -17.92 -8.58
C PRO A 7 1.66 -17.01 -9.64
N PRO A 8 0.96 -15.99 -10.15
CA PRO A 8 1.51 -15.08 -11.13
C PRO A 8 2.46 -14.07 -10.47
N LEU A 9 3.39 -13.54 -11.27
CA LEU A 9 4.12 -12.32 -10.93
C LEU A 9 3.21 -11.11 -11.11
N LEU A 10 3.36 -10.11 -10.24
CA LEU A 10 2.73 -8.80 -10.45
C LEU A 10 3.25 -8.15 -11.75
N PRO A 11 2.49 -7.22 -12.38
CA PRO A 11 2.92 -6.53 -13.59
C PRO A 11 4.25 -5.83 -13.36
N MET A 12 5.14 -5.83 -14.36
CA MET A 12 6.49 -5.25 -14.25
C MET A 12 6.47 -3.76 -13.84
N LYS A 13 5.47 -3.02 -14.31
CA LYS A 13 5.23 -1.62 -13.96
C LYS A 13 3.74 -1.40 -13.79
N TRP A 14 3.34 -0.84 -12.67
CA TRP A 14 1.95 -0.51 -12.44
C TRP A 14 1.79 0.66 -11.48
N SER A 15 0.63 1.30 -11.56
CA SER A 15 0.24 2.35 -10.66
C SER A 15 -1.25 2.33 -10.41
N SER A 16 -1.69 2.82 -9.26
CA SER A 16 -3.10 2.84 -8.91
C SER A 16 -3.36 3.87 -7.83
N ALA A 17 -4.56 4.44 -7.82
CA ALA A 17 -5.12 4.96 -6.58
C ALA A 17 -5.21 3.80 -5.58
N TYR A 18 -5.17 4.10 -4.29
CA TYR A 18 -5.48 3.09 -3.27
C TYR A 18 -6.48 3.64 -2.25
N ILE A 19 -7.27 2.73 -1.69
CA ILE A 19 -8.06 2.98 -0.48
C ILE A 19 -7.54 2.03 0.59
N SER A 20 -7.07 2.58 1.71
CA SER A 20 -6.54 1.82 2.85
C SER A 20 -7.49 1.93 4.04
N TYR A 21 -7.84 0.79 4.61
CA TYR A 21 -8.77 0.67 5.74
C TYR A 21 -8.50 -0.63 6.53
N TRP A 22 -9.37 -0.98 7.46
CA TRP A 22 -9.23 -2.12 8.36
C TRP A 22 -10.46 -3.02 8.36
N THR A 23 -10.27 -4.29 8.73
CA THR A 23 -11.36 -5.24 8.91
C THR A 23 -11.13 -6.12 10.16
N PRO A 24 -12.08 -6.17 11.11
CA PRO A 24 -13.17 -5.20 11.27
C PRO A 24 -12.61 -3.79 11.54
N MET A 25 -13.39 -2.76 11.22
CA MET A 25 -13.06 -1.38 11.60
C MET A 25 -13.28 -1.17 13.10
N GLN A 26 -12.27 -0.64 13.77
CA GLN A 26 -12.30 -0.19 15.16
C GLN A 26 -12.50 1.33 15.23
N GLU A 27 -12.74 1.87 16.43
CA GLU A 27 -13.10 3.29 16.64
C GLU A 27 -12.04 4.27 16.12
N ASP A 28 -10.76 3.95 16.32
CA ASP A 28 -9.64 4.82 15.94
C ASP A 28 -9.10 4.53 14.51
N ASP A 29 -9.62 3.49 13.87
CA ASP A 29 -9.20 3.14 12.51
C ASP A 29 -9.65 4.19 11.49
N GLN A 30 -8.78 4.46 10.53
CA GLN A 30 -9.04 5.42 9.48
C GLN A 30 -9.29 4.73 8.13
N VAL A 31 -10.19 5.31 7.36
CA VAL A 31 -10.27 5.08 5.91
C VAL A 31 -9.54 6.22 5.23
N THR A 32 -8.45 5.89 4.53
CA THR A 32 -7.60 6.86 3.82
C THR A 32 -7.49 6.49 2.35
N SER A 33 -7.21 7.46 1.50
CA SER A 33 -6.86 7.21 0.11
C SER A 33 -5.55 7.88 -0.28
N GLY A 34 -4.99 7.42 -1.38
CA GLY A 34 -3.76 7.93 -1.94
C GLY A 34 -3.50 7.38 -3.33
N TYR A 35 -2.27 7.52 -3.81
CA TYR A 35 -1.82 6.96 -5.08
C TYR A 35 -0.46 6.29 -4.92
N CYS A 36 -0.24 5.21 -5.66
CA CYS A 36 1.00 4.44 -5.60
C CYS A 36 1.50 4.06 -6.99
N TRP A 37 2.82 3.89 -7.09
CA TRP A 37 3.56 3.51 -8.29
C TRP A 37 4.60 2.47 -7.93
N PHE A 38 4.70 1.41 -8.71
CA PHE A 38 5.68 0.36 -8.59
C PHE A 38 6.33 0.11 -9.95
N ASP A 39 7.65 0.25 -10.02
CA ASP A 39 8.46 -0.06 -11.20
C ASP A 39 9.52 -1.08 -10.80
N TYR A 40 9.24 -2.36 -11.05
CA TYR A 40 10.11 -3.46 -10.66
C TYR A 40 11.38 -3.54 -11.51
N ALA A 41 11.33 -3.07 -12.77
CA ALA A 41 12.51 -2.98 -13.62
C ALA A 41 13.53 -1.96 -13.08
N ARG A 42 13.03 -0.88 -12.46
CA ARG A 42 13.85 0.12 -11.74
C ARG A 42 14.01 -0.20 -10.24
N ASN A 43 13.39 -1.27 -9.75
CA ASN A 43 13.33 -1.65 -8.33
C ASN A 43 13.07 -0.43 -7.40
N ILE A 44 12.02 0.33 -7.74
CA ILE A 44 11.62 1.58 -7.07
C ILE A 44 10.10 1.65 -6.94
N CYS A 45 9.62 2.24 -5.85
CA CYS A 45 8.19 2.54 -5.67
C CYS A 45 7.98 3.93 -5.09
N ARG A 46 6.75 4.44 -5.24
CA ARG A 46 6.28 5.66 -4.59
C ARG A 46 4.89 5.45 -4.02
N ILE A 47 4.64 5.97 -2.83
CA ILE A 47 3.32 5.98 -2.19
C ILE A 47 3.06 7.39 -1.64
N ASP A 48 1.94 7.98 -2.06
CA ASP A 48 1.50 9.30 -1.63
C ASP A 48 0.12 9.19 -1.00
N GLY A 49 -0.03 9.68 0.23
CA GLY A 49 -1.34 9.73 0.89
C GLY A 49 -1.25 10.05 2.37
N LEU A 50 -2.42 10.08 3.03
CA LEU A 50 -2.45 10.06 4.50
C LEU A 50 -1.91 8.72 4.99
N PHE A 51 -0.98 8.77 5.94
CA PHE A 51 -0.36 7.60 6.52
C PHE A 51 -1.38 6.79 7.33
N ASN A 52 -1.41 5.48 7.12
CA ASN A 52 -2.39 4.59 7.74
C ASN A 52 -1.73 3.24 8.09
N PRO A 53 -1.64 2.88 9.39
CA PRO A 53 -2.20 3.58 10.54
C PRO A 53 -1.36 4.80 10.98
N TRP A 54 -2.02 5.82 11.53
CA TRP A 54 -1.36 6.94 12.22
C TRP A 54 -2.22 7.39 13.41
N PRO A 55 -1.88 7.01 14.65
CA PRO A 55 -2.69 7.35 15.82
C PRO A 55 -2.58 8.84 16.15
N GLU A 56 -3.55 9.65 15.70
CA GLU A 56 -3.59 11.10 15.93
C GLU A 56 -3.49 11.44 17.42
N LYS A 57 -4.11 10.63 18.30
CA LYS A 57 -4.07 10.81 19.76
C LYS A 57 -2.65 10.74 20.35
N GLU A 58 -1.75 9.95 19.74
CA GLU A 58 -0.38 9.79 20.21
C GLU A 58 0.57 10.87 19.64
N HIS A 59 0.35 11.26 18.39
CA HIS A 59 1.22 12.19 17.67
C HIS A 59 0.76 13.65 17.71
N GLY A 60 -0.50 13.90 18.08
CA GLY A 60 -1.12 15.24 18.09
C GLY A 60 -1.45 15.82 16.71
N HIS A 61 -1.34 15.02 15.64
CA HIS A 61 -1.62 15.44 14.26
C HIS A 61 -1.90 14.24 13.36
N LEU A 62 -2.57 14.49 12.23
CA LEU A 62 -2.62 13.59 11.08
C LEU A 62 -1.34 13.75 10.23
N LEU A 63 -0.87 12.68 9.60
CA LEU A 63 0.32 12.72 8.76
C LEU A 63 -0.02 12.45 7.29
N TRP A 64 0.24 13.41 6.41
CA TRP A 64 0.39 13.15 4.98
C TRP A 64 1.85 12.87 4.67
N MET A 65 2.12 11.86 3.84
CA MET A 65 3.47 11.52 3.41
C MET A 65 3.51 11.15 1.92
N SER A 66 4.58 11.60 1.25
CA SER A 66 5.04 11.06 -0.02
C SER A 66 6.37 10.35 0.22
N GLU A 67 6.41 9.04 0.01
CA GLU A 67 7.61 8.22 0.16
C GLU A 67 8.03 7.64 -1.18
N ILE A 68 9.28 7.89 -1.57
CA ILE A 68 9.95 7.24 -2.69
C ILE A 68 10.95 6.25 -2.10
N GLY A 69 10.74 4.95 -2.32
CA GLY A 69 11.66 3.89 -1.90
C GLY A 69 12.43 3.34 -3.09
N ASP A 70 13.75 3.56 -3.13
CA ASP A 70 14.67 3.03 -4.15
C ASP A 70 15.51 1.91 -3.54
N ALA A 71 15.10 0.67 -3.77
CA ALA A 71 15.77 -0.51 -3.22
C ALA A 71 17.12 -0.79 -3.92
N ARG A 72 17.43 -0.20 -5.08
CA ARG A 72 18.78 -0.29 -5.67
C ARG A 72 19.78 0.59 -4.95
N ARG A 73 19.30 1.72 -4.41
CA ARG A 73 20.10 2.64 -3.60
C ARG A 73 20.01 2.35 -2.11
N GLU A 74 19.22 1.34 -1.74
CA GLU A 74 18.94 0.95 -0.36
C GLU A 74 18.39 2.10 0.50
N GLN A 75 17.65 3.03 -0.10
CA GLN A 75 17.22 4.27 0.54
C GLN A 75 15.78 4.62 0.18
N SER A 76 15.02 5.11 1.17
CA SER A 76 13.77 5.81 0.94
C SER A 76 13.87 7.27 1.37
N ARG A 77 13.22 8.15 0.61
CA ARG A 77 13.06 9.58 0.93
C ARG A 77 11.60 9.87 1.21
N LYS A 78 11.32 10.57 2.31
CA LYS A 78 9.97 10.88 2.79
C LYS A 78 9.78 12.39 2.90
N GLN A 79 8.77 12.90 2.21
CA GLN A 79 8.26 14.25 2.40
C GLN A 79 7.01 14.17 3.26
N LYS A 80 6.92 15.02 4.29
CA LYS A 80 5.92 14.88 5.35
C LYS A 80 5.23 16.21 5.65
N VAL A 81 3.91 16.17 5.82
CA VAL A 81 3.11 17.30 6.30
C VAL A 81 2.25 16.85 7.46
N ALA A 82 2.42 17.49 8.60
CA ALA A 82 1.61 17.29 9.80
C ALA A 82 0.39 18.22 9.76
N TYR A 83 -0.81 17.66 9.96
CA TYR A 83 -2.05 18.43 10.09
C TYR A 83 -2.57 18.32 11.53
N ALA A 84 -2.35 19.37 12.32
CA ALA A 84 -2.79 19.43 13.71
C ALA A 84 -4.10 20.20 13.85
N ARG A 85 -4.97 19.78 14.76
CA ARG A 85 -6.18 20.53 15.14
C ARG A 85 -5.79 21.68 16.06
N GLN A 86 -6.31 22.87 15.76
CA GLN A 86 -6.16 24.05 16.61
C GLN A 86 -7.51 24.64 16.93
N ALA A 87 -7.73 24.96 18.19
CA ALA A 87 -8.91 25.69 18.64
C ALA A 87 -8.81 27.14 18.17
N GLY A 88 -9.80 27.57 17.37
CA GLY A 88 -9.97 28.95 16.93
C GLY A 88 -11.26 29.55 17.46
N ALA A 89 -11.43 30.86 17.23
CA ALA A 89 -12.63 31.61 17.62
C ALA A 89 -13.94 31.06 17.00
N THR A 90 -13.84 30.33 15.89
CA THR A 90 -14.98 29.74 15.17
C THR A 90 -15.04 28.21 15.26
N GLY A 91 -14.34 27.62 16.24
CA GLY A 91 -14.20 26.16 16.38
C GLY A 91 -12.82 25.65 15.97
N GLU A 92 -12.70 24.33 15.80
CA GLU A 92 -11.43 23.70 15.42
C GLU A 92 -11.11 23.87 13.93
N GLN A 93 -9.84 24.13 13.63
CA GLN A 93 -9.29 24.18 12.26
C GLN A 93 -8.06 23.28 12.14
N LEU A 94 -7.80 22.74 10.95
CA LEU A 94 -6.58 22.00 10.66
C LEU A 94 -5.49 22.95 10.17
N GLN A 95 -4.33 22.94 10.82
CA GLN A 95 -3.14 23.64 10.37
C GLN A 95 -2.10 22.65 9.85
N GLY A 96 -1.75 22.79 8.57
CA GLY A 96 -0.68 22.03 7.93
C GLY A 96 0.70 22.62 8.21
N THR A 97 1.64 21.80 8.64
CA THR A 97 3.05 22.16 8.85
C THR A 97 3.94 21.17 8.11
N ALA A 98 4.77 21.67 7.20
CA ALA A 98 5.78 20.83 6.54
C ALA A 98 6.82 20.39 7.59
N LEU A 99 7.10 19.09 7.63
CA LEU A 99 8.17 18.53 8.45
C LEU A 99 9.44 18.40 7.60
N ALA A 100 10.59 18.25 8.26
CA ALA A 100 11.84 17.99 7.56
C ALA A 100 11.75 16.68 6.76
N ASP A 101 12.26 16.72 5.53
CA ASP A 101 12.44 15.54 4.70
C ASP A 101 13.34 14.54 5.42
N GLU A 102 13.00 13.26 5.31
CA GLU A 102 13.71 12.17 5.98
C GLU A 102 14.26 11.20 4.93
N VAL A 103 15.48 10.71 5.16
CA VAL A 103 16.06 9.62 4.37
C VAL A 103 16.31 8.44 5.29
N THR A 104 15.76 7.27 4.97
CA THR A 104 15.89 6.04 5.75
C THR A 104 16.40 4.86 4.93
N PRO A 105 17.01 3.84 5.55
CA PRO A 105 17.33 2.59 4.86
C PRO A 105 16.07 1.94 4.26
N PHE A 106 16.20 1.36 3.07
CA PHE A 106 15.10 0.73 2.35
C PHE A 106 15.60 -0.43 1.48
N HIS A 107 15.52 -1.64 2.00
CA HIS A 107 16.16 -2.82 1.39
C HIS A 107 15.30 -3.51 0.31
N GLU A 108 13.98 -3.41 0.43
CA GLU A 108 13.03 -4.05 -0.49
C GLU A 108 11.80 -3.18 -0.70
N LEU A 109 11.15 -3.35 -1.86
CA LEU A 109 9.87 -2.68 -2.13
C LEU A 109 8.80 -3.15 -1.16
N PHE A 110 7.87 -2.26 -0.80
CA PHE A 110 6.73 -2.59 0.07
C PHE A 110 5.91 -3.79 -0.42
N LEU A 111 5.89 -4.01 -1.73
CA LEU A 111 5.22 -5.14 -2.36
C LEU A 111 6.13 -5.70 -3.48
N PRO A 112 6.96 -6.72 -3.19
CA PRO A 112 7.83 -7.34 -4.18
C PRO A 112 7.05 -7.93 -5.36
N GLN A 113 7.64 -7.92 -6.57
CA GLN A 113 6.94 -8.42 -7.77
C GLN A 113 6.53 -9.89 -7.65
N ALA A 114 7.44 -10.71 -7.10
CA ALA A 114 7.30 -12.14 -6.95
C ALA A 114 6.68 -12.53 -5.59
N VAL A 115 6.06 -11.60 -4.86
CA VAL A 115 5.54 -11.83 -3.50
C VAL A 115 4.71 -13.10 -3.36
N LEU A 116 3.87 -13.42 -4.36
CA LEU A 116 3.02 -14.61 -4.33
C LEU A 116 3.81 -15.89 -4.60
N LEU A 117 4.80 -15.83 -5.50
CA LEU A 117 5.66 -16.96 -5.82
C LEU A 117 6.59 -17.27 -4.65
N ASP A 118 7.34 -16.27 -4.18
CA ASP A 118 8.27 -16.39 -3.05
C ASP A 118 7.54 -16.75 -1.75
N GLY A 119 6.30 -16.26 -1.63
CA GLY A 119 5.39 -16.56 -0.53
C GLY A 119 4.71 -17.92 -0.59
N SER A 120 4.96 -18.73 -1.62
CA SER A 120 4.28 -20.02 -1.84
C SER A 120 2.75 -19.90 -1.77
N ALA A 121 2.20 -18.84 -2.36
CA ALA A 121 0.77 -18.56 -2.31
C ALA A 121 -0.03 -19.71 -2.92
N ARG A 122 -1.16 -20.04 -2.31
CA ARG A 122 -2.14 -20.98 -2.87
C ARG A 122 -3.31 -20.23 -3.47
N HIS A 123 -3.85 -20.73 -4.57
CA HIS A 123 -5.15 -20.29 -5.08
C HIS A 123 -6.25 -20.77 -4.14
N ASP A 124 -7.13 -19.86 -3.72
CA ASP A 124 -8.22 -20.11 -2.77
C ASP A 124 -9.61 -19.79 -3.37
N GLY A 125 -9.73 -19.95 -4.70
CA GLY A 125 -10.99 -19.76 -5.41
C GLY A 125 -11.20 -18.34 -5.93
N ARG A 126 -12.45 -18.09 -6.38
CA ARG A 126 -12.89 -16.84 -7.01
C ARG A 126 -13.87 -16.07 -6.13
N HIS A 127 -13.73 -14.75 -6.16
CA HIS A 127 -14.53 -13.81 -5.39
C HIS A 127 -14.90 -12.60 -6.24
N THR A 128 -15.92 -11.85 -5.81
CA THR A 128 -16.20 -10.53 -6.38
C THR A 128 -15.51 -9.45 -5.53
N VAL A 129 -14.57 -8.72 -6.13
CA VAL A 129 -13.82 -7.62 -5.50
C VAL A 129 -13.91 -6.39 -6.40
N LEU A 130 -14.33 -5.25 -5.84
CA LEU A 130 -14.51 -4.00 -6.60
C LEU A 130 -15.41 -4.17 -7.85
N GLY A 131 -16.44 -5.02 -7.74
CA GLY A 131 -17.37 -5.33 -8.82
C GLY A 131 -16.82 -6.24 -9.93
N GLN A 132 -15.62 -6.80 -9.75
CA GLN A 132 -14.92 -7.63 -10.72
C GLN A 132 -14.67 -9.04 -10.17
N GLU A 133 -14.60 -10.03 -11.06
CA GLU A 133 -14.17 -11.40 -10.70
C GLU A 133 -12.67 -11.40 -10.35
N ALA A 134 -12.33 -11.98 -9.21
CA ALA A 134 -10.99 -11.96 -8.67
C ALA A 134 -10.57 -13.35 -8.15
N ASP A 135 -9.36 -13.78 -8.50
CA ASP A 135 -8.72 -14.96 -7.92
C ASP A 135 -8.06 -14.59 -6.59
N ALA A 136 -8.39 -15.32 -5.52
CA ALA A 136 -7.75 -15.16 -4.22
C ALA A 136 -6.46 -15.98 -4.15
N TRP A 137 -5.39 -15.34 -3.72
CA TRP A 137 -4.09 -15.96 -3.46
C TRP A 137 -3.73 -15.79 -1.99
N VAL A 138 -3.68 -16.90 -1.26
CA VAL A 138 -3.44 -16.92 0.19
C VAL A 138 -2.01 -17.33 0.48
N MET A 139 -1.31 -16.48 1.23
CA MET A 139 0.04 -16.72 1.73
C MET A 139 0.00 -16.98 3.24
N GLU A 140 0.50 -18.14 3.64
CA GLU A 140 0.69 -18.47 5.06
C GLU A 140 2.13 -18.20 5.49
N ARG A 141 2.28 -17.65 6.68
CA ARG A 141 3.58 -17.41 7.32
C ARG A 141 3.51 -17.94 8.74
N ALA A 142 4.53 -18.69 9.14
CA ALA A 142 4.58 -19.27 10.48
C ALA A 142 4.44 -18.18 11.55
N GLY A 143 3.45 -18.34 12.45
CA GLY A 143 3.20 -17.41 13.54
C GLY A 143 2.59 -16.06 13.13
N LYS A 144 2.09 -15.90 11.90
CA LYS A 144 1.38 -14.69 11.44
C LYS A 144 0.03 -15.04 10.81
N PRO A 145 -0.94 -14.11 10.84
CA PRO A 145 -2.16 -14.25 10.07
C PRO A 145 -1.88 -14.44 8.58
N PRO A 146 -2.74 -15.19 7.87
CA PRO A 146 -2.61 -15.33 6.42
C PRO A 146 -2.77 -13.95 5.76
N SER A 147 -1.95 -13.72 4.74
CA SER A 147 -2.14 -12.58 3.83
C SER A 147 -2.90 -13.04 2.60
N VAL A 148 -3.84 -12.24 2.11
CA VAL A 148 -4.66 -12.58 0.94
C VAL A 148 -4.53 -11.49 -0.11
N PHE A 149 -4.22 -11.88 -1.33
CA PHE A 149 -4.11 -11.01 -2.49
C PHE A 149 -5.17 -11.41 -3.50
N TYR A 150 -6.04 -10.46 -3.85
CA TYR A 150 -7.07 -10.65 -4.87
C TYR A 150 -6.58 -10.03 -6.16
N LEU A 151 -6.37 -10.86 -7.18
CA LEU A 151 -6.00 -10.42 -8.51
C LEU A 151 -7.20 -10.55 -9.45
N GLU A 152 -7.31 -9.74 -10.49
CA GLU A 152 -8.25 -9.95 -11.59
C GLU A 152 -8.19 -11.41 -12.06
N ALA A 153 -9.35 -12.06 -12.19
CA ALA A 153 -9.42 -13.49 -12.47
C ALA A 153 -8.69 -13.88 -13.77
N GLY A 154 -7.78 -14.86 -13.68
CA GLY A 154 -6.93 -15.30 -14.78
C GLY A 154 -5.81 -14.33 -15.17
N GLY A 155 -5.71 -13.19 -14.48
CA GLY A 155 -4.71 -12.15 -14.72
C GLY A 155 -3.74 -12.00 -13.55
N ASN A 156 -3.05 -10.86 -13.53
CA ASN A 156 -2.11 -10.51 -12.47
C ASN A 156 -2.31 -9.09 -11.92
N ARG A 157 -3.41 -8.42 -12.29
CA ARG A 157 -3.72 -7.08 -11.80
C ARG A 157 -4.25 -7.17 -10.37
N LEU A 158 -3.54 -6.56 -9.43
CA LEU A 158 -3.96 -6.49 -8.03
C LEU A 158 -5.21 -5.62 -7.87
N LEU A 159 -6.23 -6.16 -7.20
CA LEU A 159 -7.49 -5.49 -6.87
C LEU A 159 -7.58 -5.18 -5.38
N ARG A 160 -7.17 -6.12 -4.53
CA ARG A 160 -7.18 -5.97 -3.07
C ARG A 160 -6.03 -6.73 -2.43
N MET A 161 -5.43 -6.15 -1.41
CA MET A 161 -4.50 -6.82 -0.51
C MET A 161 -5.08 -6.78 0.91
N VAL A 162 -5.06 -7.93 1.59
CA VAL A 162 -5.44 -8.08 3.01
C VAL A 162 -4.21 -8.62 3.75
N THR A 163 -3.70 -7.84 4.70
CA THR A 163 -2.47 -8.15 5.44
C THR A 163 -2.60 -7.67 6.89
N GLY A 164 -1.95 -8.35 7.83
CA GLY A 164 -1.90 -7.88 9.21
C GLY A 164 -1.07 -8.80 10.09
N ASN A 165 -0.79 -8.33 11.30
CA ASN A 165 -0.12 -9.14 12.33
C ASN A 165 -1.11 -9.68 13.37
N ASP A 166 -2.32 -9.13 13.43
CA ASP A 166 -3.41 -9.59 14.29
C ASP A 166 -4.50 -10.25 13.44
N PRO A 167 -4.84 -11.54 13.65
CA PRO A 167 -5.87 -12.20 12.87
C PRO A 167 -7.27 -11.63 13.12
N GLN A 168 -7.46 -10.88 14.20
CA GLN A 168 -8.71 -10.21 14.53
C GLN A 168 -8.77 -8.77 14.01
N HIS A 169 -7.71 -8.27 13.38
CA HIS A 169 -7.62 -6.89 12.89
C HIS A 169 -6.62 -6.77 11.73
N LEU A 170 -7.16 -6.78 10.51
CA LEU A 170 -6.37 -6.83 9.28
C LEU A 170 -6.46 -5.52 8.52
N SER A 171 -5.34 -5.06 7.97
CA SER A 171 -5.29 -3.95 7.02
C SER A 171 -5.73 -4.42 5.64
N VAL A 172 -6.57 -3.62 5.00
CA VAL A 172 -7.05 -3.84 3.64
C VAL A 172 -6.65 -2.67 2.76
N ARG A 173 -6.12 -2.95 1.57
CA ARG A 173 -5.82 -1.95 0.54
C ARG A 173 -6.46 -2.35 -0.78
N ASP A 174 -7.34 -1.49 -1.28
CA ASP A 174 -8.02 -1.66 -2.57
C ASP A 174 -7.36 -0.82 -3.65
N PHE A 175 -7.26 -1.36 -4.87
CA PHE A 175 -6.61 -0.75 -6.02
C PHE A 175 -7.61 -0.65 -7.20
N PRO A 176 -8.51 0.35 -7.19
CA PRO A 176 -9.68 0.39 -8.06
C PRO A 176 -9.40 0.67 -9.53
N ASN A 177 -8.23 1.20 -9.86
CA ASN A 177 -7.90 1.67 -11.19
C ASN A 177 -6.46 1.36 -11.58
N LEU A 178 -6.00 0.14 -11.26
CA LEU A 178 -4.65 -0.30 -11.57
C LEU A 178 -4.37 -0.19 -13.08
N PHE A 179 -3.42 0.69 -13.39
CA PHE A 179 -2.87 0.90 -14.71
C PHE A 179 -1.55 0.13 -14.86
N VAL A 180 -1.40 -0.59 -15.97
CA VAL A 180 -0.17 -1.29 -16.34
C VAL A 180 0.43 -0.56 -17.54
N GLY A 181 1.63 -0.03 -17.39
CA GLY A 181 2.28 0.75 -18.44
C GLY A 181 3.49 1.50 -17.93
N ASP A 182 4.05 2.37 -18.78
CA ASP A 182 5.22 3.15 -18.43
C ASP A 182 4.94 4.21 -17.38
N ILE A 183 5.92 4.39 -16.48
CA ILE A 183 5.90 5.37 -15.41
C ILE A 183 7.01 6.39 -15.71
N PRO A 184 6.68 7.69 -15.89
CA PRO A 184 7.67 8.73 -16.13
C PRO A 184 8.72 8.82 -15.01
N ASP A 185 9.98 9.10 -15.35
CA ASP A 185 11.06 9.26 -14.36
C ASP A 185 10.78 10.38 -13.34
N SER A 186 10.03 11.41 -13.75
CA SER A 186 9.62 12.51 -12.89
C SER A 186 8.77 12.07 -11.69
N VAL A 187 8.08 10.93 -11.77
CA VAL A 187 7.32 10.36 -10.64
C VAL A 187 8.25 9.98 -9.49
N PHE A 188 9.47 9.53 -9.79
CA PHE A 188 10.45 9.11 -8.79
C PHE A 188 11.53 10.17 -8.55
N THR A 189 11.35 11.37 -9.09
CA THR A 189 12.25 12.49 -8.85
C THR A 189 11.76 13.27 -7.65
N SER A 190 12.68 13.57 -6.75
CA SER A 190 12.38 14.31 -5.54
C SER A 190 12.45 15.82 -5.83
N CYS A 191 11.49 16.62 -5.37
CA CYS A 191 11.60 18.08 -5.49
C CYS A 191 12.81 18.55 -4.66
N ASN A 192 13.77 19.22 -5.32
CA ASN A 192 14.82 19.95 -4.64
C ASN A 192 14.16 21.19 -4.02
N THR A 193 14.15 21.26 -2.70
CA THR A 193 13.82 22.48 -1.93
C THR A 193 15.08 22.98 -1.28
#